data_AF-A0A327Z495-F1
#
_entry.id   AF-A0A327Z495-F1
#
_cell.length_a   1.000
_cell.length_b   1.000
_cell.length_c   1.000
_cell.angle_alpha   90.00
_cell.angle_beta   90.00
_cell.angle_gamma   90.00
#
_symmetry.space_group_name_H-M   'P 1'
#
loop_
_entity.id
_entity.type
_entity.pdbx_description
1 polymer ?
#
loop_
_entity_poly.entity_id
_entity_poly.type
_entity_poly.pdbx_seq_one_letter_code
_entity_poly.pdbx_strand_id
1 'polypeptide(L)'
;MILIGAGQGLAFAPMTSAGLAGVATADAGAASGLINTFHQLGSALGLGILTSVAATAVPPGAAAQTALVDRFGAALTGGSVLLAVALLLAAGLIAAHPRRERPGQPGQPDRVRRSNRTVSRG
;
A
#
# COMPACT_ATOMS: atom_id res chain seq x y z
N MET A 1 13.17 12.14 9.11
CA MET A 1 12.83 10.70 9.07
C MET A 1 11.50 10.35 9.75
N ILE A 2 11.05 11.08 10.77
CA ILE A 2 9.76 10.78 11.45
C ILE A 2 8.58 10.80 10.47
N LEU A 3 8.41 11.86 9.66
CA LEU A 3 7.29 11.96 8.73
C LEU A 3 7.28 10.85 7.67
N ILE A 4 8.45 10.59 7.07
CA ILE A 4 8.59 9.53 6.05
C ILE A 4 8.34 8.16 6.67
N GLY A 5 8.94 7.87 7.84
CA GLY A 5 8.75 6.59 8.54
C GLY A 5 7.31 6.37 9.00
N ALA A 6 6.65 7.40 9.52
CA ALA A 6 5.24 7.34 9.89
C ALA A 6 4.36 7.07 8.66
N GLY A 7 4.56 7.82 7.57
CA GLY A 7 3.81 7.63 6.32
C GLY A 7 4.01 6.24 5.73
N GLN A 8 5.26 5.77 5.66
CA GLN A 8 5.55 4.41 5.17
C GLN A 8 4.93 3.34 6.07
N GLY A 9 5.04 3.45 7.40
CA GLY A 9 4.43 2.48 8.32
C GLY A 9 2.91 2.41 8.18
N LEU A 10 2.25 3.57 8.09
CA LEU A 10 0.80 3.66 7.92
C LEU A 10 0.30 3.15 6.56
N ALA A 11 1.14 3.13 5.52
CA ALA A 11 0.77 2.64 4.20
C ALA A 11 1.13 1.16 3.99
N PHE A 12 2.38 0.78 4.25
CA PHE A 12 2.92 -0.53 3.86
C PHE A 12 2.30 -1.69 4.65
N ALA A 13 2.13 -1.54 5.96
CA ALA A 13 1.58 -2.60 6.80
C ALA A 13 0.13 -2.97 6.43
N PRO A 14 -0.83 -2.03 6.36
CA PRO A 14 -2.19 -2.35 5.96
C PRO A 14 -2.29 -2.78 4.49
N MET A 15 -1.47 -2.23 3.58
CA MET A 15 -1.46 -2.65 2.18
C MET A 15 -1.01 -4.11 2.02
N THR A 16 0.07 -4.50 2.71
CA THR A 16 0.57 -5.88 2.69
C THR A 16 -0.46 -6.83 3.32
N SER A 17 -1.03 -6.44 4.47
CA SER A 17 -2.08 -7.22 5.14
C SER A 17 -3.31 -7.41 4.24
N ALA A 18 -3.76 -6.35 3.55
CA ALA A 18 -4.83 -6.43 2.58
C ALA A 18 -4.50 -7.33 1.39
N GLY A 19 -3.25 -7.30 0.90
CA GLY A 19 -2.78 -8.17 -0.18
C GLY A 19 -2.73 -9.65 0.18
N LEU A 20 -2.54 -9.99 1.46
CA LEU A 20 -2.59 -11.37 1.96
C LEU A 20 -4.00 -11.80 2.43
N ALA A 21 -4.99 -10.90 2.41
CA ALA A 21 -6.31 -11.21 2.94
C ALA A 21 -6.97 -12.36 2.16
N GLY A 22 -7.30 -13.45 2.86
CA GLY A 22 -7.94 -14.63 2.29
C GLY A 22 -6.99 -15.63 1.61
N VAL A 23 -5.67 -15.39 1.64
CA VAL A 23 -4.67 -16.35 1.17
C VAL A 23 -4.59 -17.53 2.15
N ALA A 24 -4.57 -18.77 1.64
CA ALA A 24 -4.40 -19.95 2.46
C ALA A 24 -3.02 -19.94 3.15
N THR A 25 -2.94 -20.46 4.37
CA THR A 25 -1.68 -20.45 5.16
C THR A 25 -0.53 -21.15 4.46
N ALA A 26 -0.80 -22.19 3.65
CA ALA A 26 0.19 -22.89 2.85
C ALA A 26 0.82 -22.01 1.75
N ASP A 27 0.09 -21.02 1.23
CA ASP A 27 0.52 -20.15 0.12
C ASP A 27 1.04 -18.78 0.58
N ALA A 28 0.98 -18.50 1.89
CA ALA A 28 1.31 -17.18 2.44
C ALA A 28 2.74 -16.72 2.09
N GLY A 29 3.70 -17.65 2.04
CA GLY A 29 5.08 -17.37 1.64
C GLY A 29 5.19 -16.94 0.17
N ALA A 30 4.49 -17.64 -0.73
CA ALA A 30 4.46 -17.30 -2.15
C ALA A 30 3.75 -15.95 -2.40
N ALA A 31 2.62 -15.70 -1.73
CA ALA A 31 1.89 -14.44 -1.83
C ALA A 31 2.71 -13.24 -1.33
N SER A 32 3.38 -13.39 -0.19
CA SER A 32 4.29 -12.35 0.34
C SER A 32 5.47 -12.09 -0.59
N GLY A 33 6.05 -13.15 -1.18
CA GLY A 33 7.11 -13.04 -2.19
C GLY A 33 6.67 -12.25 -3.43
N LEU A 34 5.45 -12.49 -3.92
CA LEU A 34 4.87 -11.74 -5.03
C LEU A 34 4.68 -10.26 -4.68
N ILE A 35 4.13 -9.96 -3.49
CA ILE A 35 3.95 -8.57 -3.03
C ILE A 35 5.29 -7.84 -2.95
N ASN A 36 6.32 -8.48 -2.36
CA ASN A 36 7.65 -7.88 -2.30
C ASN A 36 8.26 -7.67 -3.69
N THR A 37 7.99 -8.57 -4.64
CA THR A 37 8.42 -8.43 -6.03
C THR A 37 7.75 -7.22 -6.69
N PHE A 38 6.44 -7.04 -6.48
CA PHE A 38 5.73 -5.86 -6.97
C PHE A 38 6.21 -4.56 -6.32
N HIS A 39 6.57 -4.58 -5.02
CA HIS A 39 7.17 -3.42 -4.37
C HIS A 39 8.51 -3.04 -5.02
N GLN A 40 9.39 -4.01 -5.27
CA GLN A 40 10.68 -3.76 -5.92
C GLN A 40 10.50 -3.28 -7.36
N LEU A 41 9.61 -3.92 -8.12
CA LEU A 41 9.29 -3.52 -9.49
C LEU A 41 8.74 -2.08 -9.52
N GLY A 42 7.79 -1.76 -8.64
CA GLY A 42 7.23 -0.42 -8.51
C GLY A 42 8.27 0.62 -8.14
N SER A 43 9.19 0.30 -7.21
CA SER A 43 10.30 1.19 -6.85
C SER A 43 11.24 1.45 -8.03
N ALA A 44 11.62 0.41 -8.77
CA ALA A 44 12.47 0.54 -9.94
C ALA A 44 11.81 1.36 -11.05
N LEU A 45 10.52 1.10 -11.33
CA LEU A 45 9.75 1.85 -12.32
C LEU A 45 9.59 3.33 -11.93
N GLY A 46 9.21 3.60 -10.68
CA GLY A 46 9.06 4.97 -10.18
C GLY A 46 10.38 5.75 -10.25
N LEU A 47 11.49 5.13 -9.82
CA LEU A 47 12.81 5.74 -9.93
C LEU A 47 13.22 6.00 -11.39
N GLY A 48 12.97 5.04 -12.29
CA GLY A 48 13.26 5.18 -13.71
C GLY A 48 12.51 6.35 -14.35
N ILE A 49 11.21 6.48 -14.07
CA ILE A 49 10.38 7.59 -14.53
C ILE A 49 10.93 8.93 -14.04
N LEU A 50 11.18 9.05 -12.72
CA LEU A 50 11.68 10.30 -12.14
C LEU A 50 13.08 10.67 -12.64
N THR A 51 13.93 9.67 -12.85
CA THR A 51 15.26 9.87 -13.45
C THR A 51 15.15 10.38 -14.87
N SER A 52 14.25 9.81 -15.68
CA SER A 52 13.99 10.29 -17.04
C SER A 52 13.49 11.73 -17.05
N VAL A 53 12.49 12.05 -16.21
CA VAL A 53 11.94 13.41 -16.08
C VAL A 53 13.03 14.41 -15.71
N ALA A 54 13.83 14.10 -14.68
CA ALA A 54 14.93 14.95 -14.25
C ALA A 54 15.97 15.14 -15.37
N ALA A 55 16.33 14.07 -16.09
CA ALA A 55 17.31 14.14 -17.18
C ALA A 55 16.84 15.07 -18.32
N THR A 56 15.55 15.05 -18.65
CA THR A 56 14.97 15.87 -19.73
C THR A 56 14.70 17.32 -19.33
N ALA A 57 14.80 17.67 -18.05
CA ALA A 57 14.44 19.00 -17.55
C ALA A 57 15.51 20.08 -17.79
N VAL A 58 16.73 19.70 -18.19
CA VAL A 58 17.86 20.63 -18.31
C VAL A 58 18.09 21.06 -19.75
N PRO A 59 18.03 22.37 -20.06
CA PRO A 59 18.38 22.89 -21.38
C PRO A 59 19.86 22.65 -21.73
N PRO A 60 20.19 22.41 -23.01
CA PRO A 60 21.58 22.34 -23.46
C PRO A 60 22.35 23.63 -23.11
N GLY A 61 23.55 23.49 -22.57
CA GLY A 61 24.41 24.63 -22.21
C GLY A 61 24.05 25.37 -20.92
N ALA A 62 23.08 24.87 -20.14
CA ALA A 62 22.75 25.43 -18.84
C ALA A 62 23.97 25.40 -17.89
N ALA A 63 24.14 26.48 -17.12
CA ALA A 63 25.14 26.53 -16.06
C ALA A 63 24.88 25.41 -15.03
N ALA A 64 25.96 24.83 -14.47
CA ALA A 64 25.87 23.65 -13.61
C ALA A 64 24.92 23.84 -12.41
N GLN A 65 24.92 25.03 -11.80
CA GLN A 65 24.04 25.34 -10.67
C GLN A 65 22.57 25.36 -11.07
N THR A 66 22.23 26.00 -12.19
CA THR A 66 20.86 26.04 -12.73
C THR A 66 20.38 24.64 -13.12
N ALA A 67 21.22 23.87 -13.81
CA ALA A 67 20.93 22.50 -14.18
C ALA A 67 20.60 21.59 -12.97
N LEU A 68 21.26 21.81 -11.84
CA LEU A 68 21.01 21.05 -10.62
C LEU A 68 19.63 21.39 -10.03
N VAL A 69 19.30 22.67 -9.95
CA VAL A 69 18.00 23.15 -9.43
C VAL A 69 16.86 22.63 -10.31
N ASP A 70 17.01 22.71 -11.64
CA ASP A 70 15.97 22.27 -12.58
C ASP A 70 15.72 20.75 -12.49
N ARG A 71 16.79 19.93 -12.36
CA ARG A 71 16.67 18.47 -12.18
C ARG A 71 15.90 18.10 -10.93
N PHE A 72 16.27 18.68 -9.78
CA PHE A 72 15.59 18.40 -8.53
C PHE A 72 14.16 18.94 -8.53
N GLY A 73 13.94 20.15 -9.06
CA GLY A 73 12.60 20.74 -9.19
C GLY A 73 11.68 19.88 -10.04
N ALA A 74 12.16 19.41 -11.19
CA ALA A 74 11.40 18.50 -12.06
C ALA A 74 11.16 17.13 -11.40
N ALA A 75 12.15 16.56 -10.72
CA ALA A 75 11.99 15.29 -9.99
C ALA A 75 10.97 15.40 -8.85
N LEU A 76 10.98 16.49 -8.08
CA LEU A 76 10.05 16.71 -6.97
C LEU A 76 8.63 16.99 -7.47
N THR A 77 8.49 17.78 -8.53
CA THR A 77 7.19 18.00 -9.20
C THR A 77 6.64 16.69 -9.77
N GLY A 78 7.47 15.95 -10.52
CA GLY A 78 7.12 14.64 -11.05
C GLY A 78 6.74 13.64 -9.95
N GLY A 79 7.48 13.63 -8.84
CA GLY A 79 7.19 12.81 -7.67
C GLY A 79 5.85 13.17 -7.03
N SER A 80 5.54 14.46 -6.92
CA SER A 80 4.26 14.94 -6.39
C SER A 80 3.08 14.52 -7.28
N VAL A 81 3.23 14.62 -8.60
CA VAL A 81 2.22 14.14 -9.56
C VAL A 81 2.05 12.62 -9.44
N LEU A 82 3.15 11.87 -9.38
CA LEU A 82 3.11 10.41 -9.25
C LEU A 82 2.43 9.97 -7.95
N LEU A 83 2.72 10.65 -6.83
CA LEU A 83 2.04 10.43 -5.54
C LEU A 83 0.55 10.76 -5.60
N ALA A 84 0.17 11.86 -6.27
CA ALA A 84 -1.22 12.23 -6.45
C ALA A 84 -1.98 11.17 -7.27
N VAL A 85 -1.40 10.68 -8.37
CA VAL A 85 -1.97 9.59 -9.18
C VAL A 85 -2.09 8.31 -8.34
N ALA A 86 -1.04 7.93 -7.60
CA ALA A 86 -1.08 6.75 -6.73
C ALA A 86 -2.18 6.87 -5.65
N LEU A 87 -2.35 8.05 -5.06
CA LEU A 87 -3.41 8.32 -4.08
C LEU A 87 -4.81 8.20 -4.71
N LEU A 88 -5.02 8.78 -5.90
CA LEU A 88 -6.29 8.69 -6.62
C LEU A 88 -6.64 7.25 -7.00
N LEU A 89 -5.66 6.49 -7.49
CA LEU A 89 -5.82 5.07 -7.80
C LEU A 89 -6.15 4.26 -6.55
N ALA A 90 -5.42 4.45 -5.45
CA ALA A 90 -5.68 3.77 -4.19
C ALA A 90 -7.08 4.10 -3.66
N ALA A 91 -7.44 5.38 -3.60
CA ALA A 91 -8.76 5.82 -3.13
C ALA A 91 -9.89 5.27 -4.02
N GLY A 92 -9.73 5.31 -5.34
CA GLY A 92 -10.69 4.79 -6.30
C GLY A 92 -10.87 3.27 -6.19
N LEU A 93 -9.78 2.51 -6.13
CA LEU A 93 -9.81 1.05 -6.01
C LEU A 93 -10.39 0.60 -4.66
N ILE A 94 -10.06 1.28 -3.57
CA ILE A 94 -10.57 0.98 -2.23
C ILE A 94 -12.07 1.33 -2.13
N ALA A 95 -12.47 2.52 -2.61
CA ALA A 95 -13.87 2.94 -2.58
C ALA A 95 -14.76 2.07 -3.49
N ALA A 96 -14.22 1.56 -4.61
CA ALA A 96 -14.92 0.70 -5.54
C ALA A 96 -15.06 -0.76 -5.07
N HIS A 97 -14.44 -1.15 -3.96
CA HIS A 97 -14.65 -2.46 -3.35
C HIS A 97 -15.69 -2.38 -2.22
N PRO A 98 -17.01 -2.49 -2.51
CA PRO A 98 -18.01 -2.64 -1.47
C PRO A 98 -17.67 -3.87 -0.64
N ARG A 99 -17.70 -3.70 0.69
CA ARG A 99 -17.44 -4.75 1.67
C ARG A 99 -18.32 -5.94 1.30
N ARG A 100 -17.70 -7.07 0.90
CA ARG A 100 -18.40 -8.35 0.93
C ARG A 100 -18.82 -8.57 2.38
N GLU A 101 -20.08 -8.30 2.67
CA GLU A 101 -20.71 -8.73 3.90
C GLU A 101 -20.36 -10.20 4.07
N ARG A 102 -19.74 -10.55 5.19
CA ARG A 102 -19.50 -11.96 5.53
C ARG A 102 -20.87 -12.64 5.51
N PRO A 103 -21.17 -13.53 4.55
CA PRO A 103 -22.47 -14.17 4.51
C PRO A 103 -22.62 -15.02 5.78
N GLY A 104 -23.54 -14.60 6.65
CA GLY A 104 -23.98 -15.37 7.82
C GLY A 104 -22.90 -15.65 8.85
N GLN A 105 -22.88 -14.87 9.92
CA GLN A 105 -22.78 -15.49 11.24
C GLN A 105 -24.22 -15.59 11.75
N PRO A 106 -24.97 -16.68 11.44
CA PRO A 106 -26.26 -16.90 12.06
C PRO A 106 -26.02 -16.92 13.56
N GLY A 107 -26.91 -16.26 14.29
CA GLY A 107 -26.71 -15.96 15.70
C GLY A 107 -26.11 -17.11 16.49
N GLN A 108 -25.27 -16.74 17.45
CA GLN A 108 -24.87 -17.62 18.54
C GLN A 108 -25.78 -17.38 19.77
N PRO A 109 -27.12 -17.55 19.76
CA PRO A 109 -27.86 -17.78 20.98
C PRO A 109 -27.75 -19.27 21.29
N ASP A 110 -26.83 -19.68 22.18
CA ASP A 110 -27.04 -20.80 23.13
C ASP A 110 -25.79 -21.32 23.83
N ARG A 111 -24.57 -20.91 23.46
CA ARG A 111 -23.37 -21.40 24.16
C ARG A 111 -23.28 -20.94 25.63
N VAL A 112 -23.87 -19.80 25.97
CA VAL A 112 -23.93 -19.30 27.36
C VAL A 112 -24.96 -20.07 28.20
N ARG A 113 -26.05 -20.57 27.60
CA ARG A 113 -27.13 -21.24 28.35
C ARG A 113 -26.82 -22.71 28.66
N ARG A 114 -25.91 -23.35 27.92
CA ARG A 114 -25.47 -24.73 28.18
C ARG A 114 -24.45 -24.84 29.31
N SER A 115 -23.59 -23.84 29.50
CA SER A 115 -22.60 -23.83 30.60
C SER A 115 -23.27 -23.75 31.98
N ASN A 116 -24.39 -23.02 32.10
CA ASN A 116 -25.06 -22.84 33.39
C ASN A 116 -25.93 -24.04 33.83
N ARG A 117 -26.24 -24.98 32.92
CA ARG A 117 -26.99 -26.21 33.26
C ARG A 117 -26.12 -27.33 33.84
N THR A 118 -24.81 -27.29 33.58
CA THR A 118 -23.86 -28.27 34.11
C THR A 118 -23.38 -27.95 35.52
N VAL A 119 -23.49 -26.69 35.98
CA VAL A 119 -23.06 -26.29 37.34
C VAL A 119 -24.17 -26.49 38.37
N SER A 120 -25.45 -26.43 37.97
CA SER A 120 -26.59 -26.59 38.89
C SER A 120 -26.96 -28.05 39.23
N ARG A 121 -26.16 -29.04 38.81
CA ARG A 121 -26.43 -30.48 39.04
C ARG A 121 -25.31 -31.20 39.82
N GLY A 122 -24.35 -30.46 40.38
CA GLY A 122 -23.31 -30.98 41.27
C GLY A 122 -23.63 -30.67 42.72
#